data_AF-A0AAV1FKB0-F1
#
_entry.id   AF-A0AAV1FKB0-F1
#
_cell.length_a   1.000
_cell.length_b   1.000
_cell.length_c   1.000
_cell.angle_alpha   90.00
_cell.angle_beta   90.00
_cell.angle_gamma   90.00
#
_symmetry.space_group_name_H-M   'P 1'
#
loop_
_entity.id
_entity.type
_entity.pdbx_description
1 polymer ?
#
loop_
_entity_poly.entity_id
_entity_poly.type
_entity_poly.pdbx_seq_one_letter_code
_entity_poly.pdbx_strand_id
1 'polypeptide(L)'
;MVRGVRNSAGLRLPPLRCFMDDVTSLLQTAVCTARLLKRFEELLSWARMRIKSKKSRSLSIRKGRQMDSVSFLVAGERIPVLAEQPLRSLGREYTADLSDKHMAAAVTDQLKEGLKRIDQSYLPGKFKVWCYQFTLYQRVMWPLKMCEITATTVTKLDAKANNYIKKWLGLPRCLSDAALFGRNALQLPVKNISTGYRLEKSRLVLELRQSSDHLVCGQVQAWLREEDAPAMQSLGSLPGEGRGQDGSQPQPCSWSLGTVGGASGRNALQVPTPICHINLRHYLVITRL
;
A
#
# COMPACT_ATOMS: atom_id res chain seq x y z
N MET A 1 1.26 -30.04 -1.77
CA MET A 1 0.60 -28.77 -1.32
C MET A 1 1.51 -27.60 -1.67
N VAL A 2 1.04 -26.64 -2.46
CA VAL A 2 1.81 -25.43 -2.81
C VAL A 2 1.92 -24.55 -1.57
N ARG A 3 3.14 -24.19 -1.18
CA ARG A 3 3.41 -23.41 0.04
C ARG A 3 3.89 -22.00 -0.33
N GLY A 4 3.38 -20.99 0.37
CA GLY A 4 3.80 -19.61 0.18
C GLY A 4 5.16 -19.29 0.81
N VAL A 5 5.69 -18.12 0.47
CA VAL A 5 6.99 -17.60 0.90
C VAL A 5 6.96 -17.19 2.38
N ARG A 6 8.08 -17.39 3.09
CA ARG A 6 8.28 -16.84 4.44
C ARG A 6 8.82 -15.41 4.36
N ASN A 7 8.27 -14.53 5.17
CA ASN A 7 8.79 -13.17 5.36
C ASN A 7 10.01 -13.18 6.31
N SER A 8 10.63 -12.01 6.52
CA SER A 8 11.72 -11.81 7.49
C SER A 8 11.29 -12.12 8.93
N ALA A 9 10.01 -11.89 9.26
CA ALA A 9 9.42 -12.20 10.55
C ALA A 9 9.10 -13.70 10.77
N GLY A 10 9.48 -14.59 9.83
CA GLY A 10 9.23 -16.03 9.89
C GLY A 10 7.78 -16.48 9.60
N LEU A 11 6.83 -15.56 9.47
CA LEU A 11 5.44 -15.81 9.08
C LEU A 11 5.35 -16.25 7.63
N ARG A 12 4.42 -17.15 7.35
CA ARG A 12 4.19 -17.67 6.01
C ARG A 12 3.08 -16.91 5.33
N LEU A 13 3.41 -16.24 4.23
CA LEU A 13 2.42 -15.56 3.40
C LEU A 13 1.57 -16.59 2.65
N PRO A 14 0.28 -16.30 2.39
CA PRO A 14 -0.54 -17.15 1.54
C PRO A 14 0.06 -17.19 0.12
N PRO A 15 0.06 -18.35 -0.55
CA PRO A 15 0.63 -18.50 -1.88
C PRO A 15 -0.13 -17.71 -2.96
N LEU A 16 -1.37 -17.34 -2.68
CA LEU A 16 -2.28 -16.63 -3.57
C LEU A 16 -2.94 -15.49 -2.79
N ARG A 17 -3.00 -14.30 -3.38
CA ARG A 17 -3.72 -13.13 -2.88
C ARG A 17 -4.58 -12.59 -4.00
N CYS A 18 -5.83 -12.32 -3.71
CA CYS A 18 -6.80 -11.90 -4.72
C CYS A 18 -7.45 -10.60 -4.29
N PHE A 19 -7.64 -9.69 -5.23
CA PHE A 19 -8.49 -8.53 -5.07
C PHE A 19 -9.34 -8.42 -6.34
N MET A 20 -10.64 -8.66 -6.20
CA MET A 20 -11.54 -8.79 -7.36
C MET A 20 -11.00 -9.80 -8.38
N ASP A 21 -10.72 -9.34 -9.60
CA ASP A 21 -10.21 -10.12 -10.72
C ASP A 21 -8.67 -10.06 -10.84
N ASP A 22 -7.99 -9.33 -9.95
CA ASP A 22 -6.55 -9.28 -9.87
C ASP A 22 -6.04 -10.33 -8.87
N VAL A 23 -5.09 -11.15 -9.32
CA VAL A 23 -4.53 -12.24 -8.52
C VAL A 23 -3.01 -12.16 -8.51
N THR A 24 -2.43 -12.25 -7.33
CA THR A 24 -0.98 -12.25 -7.12
C THR A 24 -0.56 -13.55 -6.47
N SER A 25 0.34 -14.28 -7.11
CA SER A 25 0.92 -15.51 -6.56
C SER A 25 2.36 -15.27 -6.11
N LEU A 26 2.68 -15.62 -4.85
CA LEU A 26 4.03 -15.53 -4.28
C LEU A 26 4.54 -16.92 -3.88
N LEU A 27 5.55 -17.43 -4.56
CA LEU A 27 6.05 -18.80 -4.36
C LEU A 27 7.58 -18.90 -4.32
N GLN A 28 8.08 -19.99 -3.73
CA GLN A 28 9.52 -20.24 -3.53
C GLN A 28 10.22 -20.99 -4.67
N THR A 29 9.50 -21.57 -5.63
CA THR A 29 10.13 -22.33 -6.72
C THR A 29 9.32 -22.19 -8.00
N ALA A 30 10.02 -22.08 -9.14
CA ALA A 30 9.38 -21.98 -10.45
C ALA A 30 8.48 -23.19 -10.74
N VAL A 31 8.90 -24.39 -10.31
CA VAL A 31 8.13 -25.62 -10.50
C VAL A 31 6.79 -25.56 -9.75
N CYS A 32 6.77 -25.09 -8.50
CA CYS A 32 5.53 -24.92 -7.75
C CYS A 32 4.63 -23.87 -8.41
N THR A 33 5.21 -22.79 -8.93
CA THR A 33 4.50 -21.74 -9.65
C THR A 33 3.85 -22.26 -10.93
N ALA A 34 4.58 -23.01 -11.75
CA ALA A 34 4.03 -23.61 -12.97
C ALA A 34 2.88 -24.60 -12.64
N ARG A 35 3.03 -25.42 -11.58
CA ARG A 35 1.97 -26.32 -11.11
C ARG A 35 0.75 -25.56 -10.61
N LEU A 36 0.94 -24.47 -9.86
CA LEU A 36 -0.16 -23.61 -9.39
C LEU A 36 -0.90 -22.99 -10.58
N LEU A 37 -0.16 -22.41 -11.54
CA LEU A 37 -0.72 -21.79 -12.73
C LEU A 37 -1.56 -22.78 -13.56
N LYS A 38 -1.04 -23.99 -13.78
CA LYS A 38 -1.78 -25.06 -14.48
C LYS A 38 -3.08 -25.41 -13.75
N ARG A 39 -3.02 -25.61 -12.43
CA ARG A 39 -4.23 -25.92 -11.65
C ARG A 39 -5.22 -24.76 -11.63
N PHE A 40 -4.71 -23.53 -11.58
CA PHE A 40 -5.53 -22.32 -11.58
C PHE A 40 -6.24 -22.15 -12.93
N GLU A 41 -5.55 -22.43 -14.03
CA GLU A 41 -6.14 -22.47 -15.37
C GLU A 41 -7.25 -23.51 -15.50
N GLU A 42 -7.05 -24.74 -15.00
CA GLU A 42 -8.09 -25.79 -14.98
C GLU A 42 -9.35 -25.32 -14.23
N LEU A 43 -9.18 -24.69 -13.07
CA LEU A 43 -10.29 -24.19 -12.25
C LEU A 43 -11.01 -23.00 -12.90
N LEU A 44 -10.26 -22.08 -13.52
CA LEU A 44 -10.87 -20.95 -14.23
C LEU A 44 -11.60 -21.42 -15.48
N SER A 45 -11.04 -22.37 -16.22
CA SER A 45 -11.71 -22.99 -17.37
C SER A 45 -13.03 -23.63 -16.96
N TRP A 46 -13.05 -24.33 -15.81
CA TRP A 46 -14.29 -24.87 -15.24
C TRP A 46 -15.31 -23.77 -14.93
N ALA A 47 -14.85 -22.65 -14.37
CA ALA A 47 -15.67 -21.46 -14.12
C ALA A 47 -15.99 -20.63 -15.37
N ARG A 48 -15.62 -21.08 -16.58
CA ARG A 48 -15.76 -20.34 -17.86
C ARG A 48 -15.05 -18.98 -17.87
N MET A 49 -13.97 -18.88 -17.12
CA MET A 49 -13.06 -17.74 -17.04
C MET A 49 -11.73 -18.07 -17.72
N ARG A 50 -10.99 -17.05 -18.17
CA ARG A 50 -9.67 -17.21 -18.77
C ARG A 50 -8.68 -16.18 -18.22
N ILE A 51 -7.42 -16.59 -18.10
CA ILE A 51 -6.31 -15.70 -17.76
C ILE A 51 -5.83 -15.00 -19.04
N LYS A 52 -5.62 -13.67 -18.95
CA LYS A 52 -5.07 -12.88 -20.06
C LYS A 52 -3.56 -12.73 -19.91
N SER A 53 -2.79 -13.53 -20.64
CA SER A 53 -1.32 -13.53 -20.58
C SER A 53 -0.71 -12.15 -20.88
N LYS A 54 -1.28 -11.40 -21.85
CA LYS A 54 -0.86 -10.02 -22.16
C LYS A 54 -0.97 -9.03 -20.99
N LYS A 55 -1.86 -9.26 -20.02
CA LYS A 55 -2.00 -8.40 -18.83
C LYS A 55 -1.36 -9.01 -17.57
N SER A 56 -0.82 -10.22 -17.71
CA SER A 56 -0.11 -10.92 -16.64
C SER A 56 1.37 -10.55 -16.70
N ARG A 57 2.06 -10.59 -15.57
CA ARG A 57 3.52 -10.42 -15.50
C ARG A 57 4.14 -11.44 -14.57
N SER A 58 5.34 -11.85 -14.92
CA SER A 58 6.16 -12.68 -14.06
C SER A 58 7.44 -11.95 -13.63
N LEU A 59 7.81 -12.17 -12.38
CA LEU A 59 9.05 -11.72 -11.78
C LEU A 59 9.68 -12.92 -11.07
N SER A 60 10.91 -13.25 -11.42
CA SER A 60 11.68 -14.27 -10.71
C SER A 60 12.88 -13.63 -10.04
N ILE A 61 13.09 -13.91 -8.74
CA ILE A 61 14.17 -13.30 -7.95
C ILE A 61 15.00 -14.40 -7.30
N ARG A 62 16.30 -14.47 -7.58
CA ARG A 62 17.24 -15.40 -6.94
C ARG A 62 18.34 -14.63 -6.22
N LYS A 63 18.52 -14.89 -4.91
CA LYS A 63 19.54 -14.20 -4.08
C LYS A 63 19.51 -12.66 -4.24
N GLY A 64 18.32 -12.07 -4.31
CA GLY A 64 18.13 -10.62 -4.45
C GLY A 64 18.37 -10.06 -5.85
N ARG A 65 18.70 -10.89 -6.85
CA ARG A 65 18.81 -10.47 -8.25
C ARG A 65 17.64 -10.99 -9.07
N GLN A 66 17.13 -10.16 -9.97
CA GLN A 66 16.11 -10.57 -10.92
C GLN A 66 16.67 -11.60 -11.90
N MET A 67 15.85 -12.58 -12.26
CA MET A 67 16.16 -13.64 -13.21
C MET A 67 15.13 -13.63 -14.34
N ASP A 68 15.50 -13.04 -15.47
CA ASP A 68 14.60 -12.91 -16.63
C ASP A 68 14.54 -14.18 -17.49
N SER A 69 15.43 -15.14 -17.26
CA SER A 69 15.46 -16.42 -17.99
C SER A 69 14.30 -17.36 -17.63
N VAL A 70 13.62 -17.13 -16.50
CA VAL A 70 12.49 -17.96 -16.07
C VAL A 70 11.20 -17.33 -16.57
N SER A 71 10.54 -18.03 -17.49
CA SER A 71 9.23 -17.64 -18.01
C SER A 71 8.18 -18.70 -17.72
N PHE A 72 6.93 -18.25 -17.65
CA PHE A 72 5.78 -19.10 -17.37
C PHE A 72 4.83 -19.10 -18.56
N LEU A 73 4.14 -20.22 -18.77
CA LEU A 73 3.14 -20.40 -19.82
C LEU A 73 1.75 -20.49 -19.17
N VAL A 74 0.79 -19.77 -19.74
CA VAL A 74 -0.63 -19.84 -19.38
C VAL A 74 -1.46 -19.77 -20.65
N ALA A 75 -2.41 -20.68 -20.83
CA ALA A 75 -3.22 -20.81 -22.05
C ALA A 75 -2.39 -20.92 -23.33
N GLY A 76 -1.23 -21.59 -23.25
CA GLY A 76 -0.28 -21.74 -24.36
C GLY A 76 0.51 -20.46 -24.71
N GLU A 77 0.26 -19.35 -24.04
CA GLU A 77 0.95 -18.07 -24.26
C GLU A 77 2.00 -17.82 -23.16
N ARG A 78 3.16 -17.26 -23.54
CA ARG A 78 4.21 -16.82 -22.60
C ARG A 78 3.73 -15.58 -21.83
N ILE A 79 3.84 -15.62 -20.51
CA ILE A 79 3.66 -14.44 -19.66
C ILE A 79 4.89 -13.52 -19.83
N PRO A 80 4.70 -12.24 -20.19
CA PRO A 80 5.81 -11.28 -20.26
C PRO A 80 6.49 -11.09 -18.90
N VAL A 81 7.80 -10.93 -18.93
CA VAL A 81 8.59 -10.65 -17.72
C VAL A 81 8.44 -9.18 -17.33
N LEU A 82 8.51 -8.85 -16.04
CA LEU A 82 8.40 -7.47 -15.56
C LEU A 82 9.47 -6.52 -16.16
N ALA A 83 10.64 -7.05 -16.53
CA ALA A 83 11.68 -6.32 -17.26
C ALA A 83 11.27 -5.91 -18.68
N GLU A 84 10.45 -6.71 -19.35
CA GLU A 84 9.99 -6.40 -20.70
C GLU A 84 8.88 -5.34 -20.67
N GLN A 85 7.94 -5.46 -19.70
CA GLN A 85 6.81 -4.56 -19.58
C GLN A 85 6.43 -4.33 -18.11
N PRO A 86 6.40 -3.07 -17.63
CA PRO A 86 6.00 -2.76 -16.26
C PRO A 86 4.54 -3.16 -16.01
N LEU A 87 4.22 -3.41 -14.73
CA LEU A 87 2.87 -3.78 -14.29
C LEU A 87 2.27 -2.66 -13.45
N ARG A 88 1.05 -2.23 -13.76
CA ARG A 88 0.24 -1.41 -12.85
C ARG A 88 -0.75 -2.30 -12.11
N SER A 89 -0.70 -2.29 -10.78
CA SER A 89 -1.63 -3.03 -9.91
C SER A 89 -2.08 -2.15 -8.74
N LEU A 90 -3.40 -2.11 -8.50
CA LEU A 90 -4.04 -1.29 -7.45
C LEU A 90 -3.58 0.18 -7.41
N GLY A 91 -3.24 0.73 -8.57
CA GLY A 91 -2.77 2.12 -8.71
C GLY A 91 -1.28 2.33 -8.49
N ARG A 92 -0.51 1.31 -8.09
CA ARG A 92 0.96 1.33 -8.03
C ARG A 92 1.54 0.70 -9.29
N GLU A 93 2.60 1.29 -9.81
CA GLU A 93 3.37 0.72 -10.91
C GLU A 93 4.60 -0.02 -10.37
N TYR A 94 4.83 -1.22 -10.88
CA TYR A 94 5.96 -2.08 -10.55
C TYR A 94 6.87 -2.15 -11.77
N THR A 95 8.11 -1.70 -11.59
CA THR A 95 9.20 -1.78 -12.56
C THR A 95 10.18 -2.88 -12.18
N ALA A 96 11.07 -3.27 -13.10
CA ALA A 96 12.09 -4.29 -12.86
C ALA A 96 13.05 -3.94 -11.71
N ASP A 97 13.38 -2.65 -11.57
CA ASP A 97 14.27 -2.17 -10.51
C ASP A 97 13.65 -2.27 -9.11
N LEU A 98 12.34 -2.60 -9.02
CA LEU A 98 11.54 -2.61 -7.79
C LEU A 98 11.69 -1.32 -6.97
N SER A 99 12.01 -0.21 -7.64
CA SER A 99 12.34 1.07 -7.04
C SER A 99 11.24 2.09 -7.34
N ASP A 100 10.82 2.81 -6.31
CA ASP A 100 9.79 3.84 -6.41
C ASP A 100 10.35 5.22 -6.89
N LYS A 101 11.62 5.29 -7.33
CA LYS A 101 12.23 6.53 -7.83
C LYS A 101 11.45 7.13 -9.02
N HIS A 102 10.99 6.29 -9.95
CA HIS A 102 10.18 6.73 -11.08
C HIS A 102 8.86 7.35 -10.61
N MET A 103 8.23 6.77 -9.58
CA MET A 103 6.98 7.28 -9.01
C MET A 103 7.17 8.68 -8.40
N ALA A 104 8.29 8.93 -7.73
CA ALA A 104 8.60 10.26 -7.20
C ALA A 104 8.68 11.33 -8.32
N ALA A 105 9.27 10.99 -9.46
CA ALA A 105 9.32 11.87 -10.63
C ALA A 105 7.93 12.06 -11.24
N ALA A 106 7.17 10.98 -11.44
CA ALA A 106 5.82 11.02 -11.98
C ALA A 106 4.87 11.89 -11.13
N VAL A 107 4.92 11.77 -9.80
CA VAL A 107 4.14 12.60 -8.88
C VAL A 107 4.54 14.08 -8.98
N THR A 108 5.84 14.33 -9.13
CA THR A 108 6.37 15.70 -9.29
C THR A 108 5.84 16.34 -10.56
N ASP A 109 5.83 15.60 -11.66
CA ASP A 109 5.37 16.10 -12.95
C ASP A 109 3.85 16.23 -13.00
N GLN A 110 3.11 15.30 -12.38
CA GLN A 110 1.67 15.42 -12.17
C GLN A 110 1.30 16.68 -11.38
N LEU A 111 2.05 17.00 -10.32
CA LEU A 111 1.83 18.23 -9.55
C LEU A 111 2.14 19.48 -10.40
N LYS A 112 3.28 19.51 -11.09
CA LYS A 112 3.67 20.66 -11.93
C LYS A 112 2.62 20.93 -13.02
N GLU A 113 2.22 19.89 -13.73
CA GLU A 113 1.25 19.99 -14.82
C GLU A 113 -0.13 20.38 -14.29
N GLY A 114 -0.55 19.79 -13.18
CA GLY A 114 -1.79 20.16 -12.50
C GLY A 114 -1.82 21.62 -12.06
N LEU A 115 -0.74 22.10 -11.43
CA LEU A 115 -0.62 23.50 -10.99
C LEU A 115 -0.62 24.45 -12.19
N LYS A 116 0.08 24.12 -13.28
CA LYS A 116 0.11 24.91 -14.51
C LYS A 116 -1.28 25.04 -15.13
N ARG A 117 -2.03 23.93 -15.22
CA ARG A 117 -3.41 23.93 -15.74
C ARG A 117 -4.35 24.78 -14.89
N ILE A 118 -4.24 24.70 -13.56
CA ILE A 118 -5.04 25.52 -12.65
C ILE A 118 -4.66 27.00 -12.80
N ASP A 119 -3.36 27.32 -12.90
CA ASP A 119 -2.89 28.70 -13.04
C ASP A 119 -3.37 29.33 -14.36
N GLN A 120 -3.37 28.57 -15.45
CA GLN A 120 -3.86 28.97 -16.78
C GLN A 120 -5.38 29.11 -16.88
N SER A 121 -6.14 28.62 -15.89
CA SER A 121 -7.59 28.80 -15.89
C SER A 121 -7.99 30.26 -15.63
N TYR A 122 -9.12 30.68 -16.22
CA TYR A 122 -9.72 32.01 -16.01
C TYR A 122 -10.44 32.15 -14.66
N LEU A 123 -10.20 31.24 -13.72
CA LEU A 123 -10.86 31.24 -12.41
C LEU A 123 -10.28 32.32 -11.48
N PRO A 124 -11.12 32.98 -10.66
CA PRO A 124 -10.64 33.78 -9.54
C PRO A 124 -9.75 32.96 -8.60
N GLY A 125 -8.79 33.62 -7.95
CA GLY A 125 -7.76 32.97 -7.13
C GLY A 125 -8.29 32.03 -6.04
N LYS A 126 -9.39 32.42 -5.38
CA LYS A 126 -10.07 31.58 -4.37
C LYS A 126 -10.54 30.24 -4.95
N PHE A 127 -11.09 30.26 -6.16
CA PHE A 127 -11.55 29.04 -6.84
C PHE A 127 -10.38 28.19 -7.36
N LYS A 128 -9.25 28.81 -7.74
CA LYS A 128 -8.01 28.06 -8.04
C LYS A 128 -7.51 27.27 -6.83
N VAL A 129 -7.51 27.90 -5.65
CA VAL A 129 -7.16 27.22 -4.39
C VAL A 129 -8.15 26.11 -4.06
N TRP A 130 -9.44 26.33 -4.28
CA TRP A 130 -10.46 25.29 -4.11
C TRP A 130 -10.21 24.09 -5.03
N CYS A 131 -9.95 24.33 -6.32
CA CYS A 131 -9.61 23.28 -7.27
C CYS A 131 -8.35 22.52 -6.83
N TYR A 132 -7.31 23.23 -6.38
CA TYR A 132 -6.12 22.60 -5.83
C TYR A 132 -6.45 21.65 -4.67
N GLN A 133 -7.18 22.14 -3.66
CA GLN A 133 -7.46 21.42 -2.42
C GLN A 133 -8.32 20.17 -2.63
N PHE A 134 -9.33 20.24 -3.49
CA PHE A 134 -10.30 19.15 -3.66
C PHE A 134 -10.01 18.24 -4.84
N THR A 135 -9.19 18.67 -5.81
CA THR A 135 -8.87 17.84 -6.98
C THR A 135 -7.39 17.45 -7.04
N LEU A 136 -6.49 18.42 -7.16
CA LEU A 136 -5.08 18.14 -7.41
C LEU A 136 -4.41 17.52 -6.18
N TYR A 137 -4.69 18.05 -4.99
CA TYR A 137 -4.18 17.54 -3.73
C TYR A 137 -4.55 16.07 -3.53
N GLN A 138 -5.81 15.70 -3.73
CA GLN A 138 -6.27 14.31 -3.60
C GLN A 138 -5.57 13.38 -4.59
N ARG A 139 -5.41 13.84 -5.85
CA ARG A 139 -4.71 13.08 -6.90
C ARG A 139 -3.22 12.88 -6.61
N VAL A 140 -2.56 13.83 -5.94
CA VAL A 140 -1.15 13.74 -5.55
C VAL A 140 -0.98 12.93 -4.26
N MET A 141 -1.96 12.99 -3.35
CA MET A 141 -1.90 12.27 -2.08
C MET A 141 -1.96 10.75 -2.25
N TRP A 142 -2.75 10.26 -3.21
CA TRP A 142 -2.87 8.83 -3.49
C TRP A 142 -1.52 8.12 -3.77
N PRO A 143 -0.72 8.56 -4.77
CA PRO A 143 0.58 7.94 -5.03
C PRO A 143 1.59 8.17 -3.89
N LEU A 144 1.51 9.30 -3.18
CA LEU A 144 2.32 9.54 -1.98
C LEU A 144 2.01 8.54 -0.85
N LYS A 145 0.74 8.14 -0.69
CA LYS A 145 0.34 7.10 0.27
C LYS A 145 0.90 5.73 -0.13
N MET A 146 0.78 5.37 -1.41
CA MET A 146 1.09 4.02 -1.92
C MET A 146 2.58 3.74 -2.14
N CYS A 147 3.37 4.75 -2.46
CA CYS A 147 4.80 4.61 -2.78
C CYS A 147 5.70 5.09 -1.64
N GLU A 148 6.91 4.56 -1.57
CA GLU A 148 7.96 5.02 -0.66
C GLU A 148 8.71 6.19 -1.30
N ILE A 149 8.25 7.41 -0.98
CA ILE A 149 8.84 8.65 -1.47
C ILE A 149 9.59 9.33 -0.33
N THR A 150 10.82 9.77 -0.59
CA THR A 150 11.64 10.45 0.41
C THR A 150 10.98 11.75 0.87
N ALA A 151 11.01 12.02 2.18
CA ALA A 151 10.43 13.23 2.77
C ALA A 151 10.99 14.52 2.14
N THR A 152 12.26 14.52 1.73
CA THR A 152 12.90 15.66 1.03
C THR A 152 12.22 15.99 -0.30
N THR A 153 11.79 14.98 -1.06
CA THR A 153 11.04 15.18 -2.31
C THR A 153 9.67 15.78 -2.00
N VAL A 154 8.99 15.31 -0.96
CA VAL A 154 7.68 15.85 -0.54
C VAL A 154 7.78 17.31 -0.13
N THR A 155 8.83 17.72 0.60
CA THR A 155 9.06 19.14 0.93
C THR A 155 9.25 20.01 -0.32
N LYS A 156 9.93 19.50 -1.35
CA LYS A 156 10.08 20.20 -2.64
C LYS A 156 8.74 20.35 -3.38
N LEU A 157 7.85 19.37 -3.29
CA LEU A 157 6.50 19.44 -3.84
C LEU A 157 5.67 20.49 -3.12
N ASP A 158 5.74 20.50 -1.79
CA ASP A 158 5.02 21.46 -0.95
C ASP A 158 5.46 22.89 -1.25
N ALA A 159 6.77 23.16 -1.28
CA ALA A 159 7.30 24.48 -1.63
C ALA A 159 6.81 24.99 -3.00
N LYS A 160 6.69 24.09 -4.00
CA LYS A 160 6.13 24.45 -5.31
C LYS A 160 4.65 24.80 -5.21
N ALA A 161 3.85 23.98 -4.54
CA ALA A 161 2.43 24.26 -4.34
C ALA A 161 2.20 25.59 -3.59
N ASN A 162 2.98 25.84 -2.53
CA ASN A 162 2.88 27.03 -1.69
C ASN A 162 3.14 28.32 -2.49
N ASN A 163 4.07 28.30 -3.45
CA ASN A 163 4.31 29.43 -4.33
C ASN A 163 3.09 29.77 -5.21
N TYR A 164 2.39 28.75 -5.75
CA TYR A 164 1.18 28.97 -6.55
C TYR A 164 0.00 29.43 -5.67
N ILE A 165 -0.18 28.84 -4.49
CA ILE A 165 -1.24 29.24 -3.55
C ILE A 165 -1.07 30.71 -3.13
N LYS A 166 0.16 31.12 -2.77
CA LYS A 166 0.46 32.52 -2.42
C LYS A 166 0.17 33.46 -3.60
N LYS A 167 0.56 33.08 -4.81
CA LYS A 167 0.24 33.83 -6.05
C LYS A 167 -1.27 33.97 -6.26
N TRP A 168 -2.03 32.90 -6.12
CA TRP A 168 -3.49 32.93 -6.36
C TRP A 168 -4.25 33.72 -5.30
N LEU A 169 -3.79 33.72 -4.05
CA LEU A 169 -4.41 34.48 -2.97
C LEU A 169 -3.92 35.93 -2.88
N GLY A 170 -2.93 36.33 -3.68
CA GLY A 170 -2.33 37.66 -3.62
C GLY A 170 -1.48 37.88 -2.35
N LEU A 171 -0.97 36.81 -1.75
CA LEU A 171 -0.17 36.87 -0.53
C LEU A 171 1.30 37.17 -0.84
N PRO A 172 2.03 37.84 0.07
CA PRO A 172 3.44 38.12 -0.13
C PRO A 172 4.26 36.82 -0.19
N ARG A 173 5.27 36.80 -1.06
CA ARG A 173 6.11 35.60 -1.29
C ARG A 173 6.88 35.15 -0.04
N CYS A 174 7.21 36.10 0.84
CA CYS A 174 7.90 35.87 2.11
C CYS A 174 6.99 35.32 3.22
N LEU A 175 5.68 35.18 2.99
CA LEU A 175 4.77 34.64 4.00
C LEU A 175 5.24 33.25 4.44
N SER A 176 5.34 33.02 5.74
CA SER A 176 5.76 31.74 6.28
C SER A 176 4.67 30.67 6.09
N ASP A 177 5.09 29.42 5.97
CA ASP A 177 4.14 28.31 5.80
C ASP A 177 3.32 28.09 7.09
N ALA A 178 3.88 28.42 8.26
CA ALA A 178 3.14 28.45 9.53
C ALA A 178 2.00 29.48 9.52
N ALA A 179 2.18 30.62 8.85
CA ALA A 179 1.11 31.59 8.66
C ALA A 179 0.12 31.20 7.54
N LEU A 180 0.50 30.32 6.61
CA LEU A 180 -0.41 29.86 5.57
C LEU A 180 -1.33 28.72 6.04
N PHE A 181 -0.80 27.81 6.86
CA PHE A 181 -1.47 26.58 7.28
C PHE A 181 -1.80 26.51 8.78
N GLY A 182 -1.33 27.48 9.57
CA GLY A 182 -1.58 27.52 11.01
C GLY A 182 -2.99 27.95 11.37
N ARG A 183 -3.36 27.75 12.64
CA ARG A 183 -4.58 28.33 13.22
C ARG A 183 -4.33 29.81 13.49
N ASN A 184 -4.55 30.64 12.47
CA ASN A 184 -4.44 32.09 12.56
C ASN A 184 -5.73 32.76 12.05
N ALA A 185 -5.73 34.10 12.00
CA ALA A 185 -6.91 34.88 11.59
C ALA A 185 -7.46 34.51 10.19
N LEU A 186 -6.65 33.91 9.31
CA LEU A 186 -7.07 33.55 7.96
C LEU A 186 -7.82 32.21 7.88
N GLN A 187 -7.62 31.30 8.85
CA GLN A 187 -8.18 29.94 8.93
C GLN A 187 -8.47 29.29 7.55
N LEU A 188 -7.48 29.31 6.65
CA LEU A 188 -7.69 28.83 5.29
C LEU A 188 -7.86 27.29 5.30
N PRO A 189 -8.87 26.73 4.58
CA PRO A 189 -9.09 25.28 4.52
C PRO A 189 -8.11 24.61 3.55
N VAL A 190 -6.82 24.98 3.60
CA VAL A 190 -5.77 24.45 2.73
C VAL A 190 -4.89 23.52 3.54
N LYS A 191 -4.58 22.35 2.99
CA LYS A 191 -3.74 21.35 3.64
C LYS A 191 -2.34 21.38 3.06
N ASN A 192 -1.34 21.37 3.94
CA ASN A 192 0.05 21.17 3.56
C ASN A 192 0.25 19.72 3.04
N ILE A 193 1.02 19.56 1.95
CA ILE A 193 1.30 18.25 1.35
C ILE A 193 2.15 17.40 2.29
N SER A 194 3.17 17.98 2.92
CA SER A 194 4.08 17.28 3.84
C SER A 194 3.37 16.79 5.11
N THR A 195 2.50 17.62 5.70
CA THR A 195 1.68 17.22 6.85
C THR A 195 0.69 16.12 6.46
N GLY A 196 0.02 16.25 5.31
CA GLY A 196 -0.87 15.23 4.79
C GLY A 196 -0.15 13.91 4.51
N TYR A 197 1.04 13.97 3.93
CA TYR A 197 1.88 12.78 3.67
C TYR A 197 2.22 12.04 4.96
N ARG A 198 2.71 12.76 5.98
CA ARG A 198 3.03 12.17 7.29
C ARG A 198 1.77 11.56 7.92
N LEU A 199 0.66 12.28 7.89
CA LEU A 199 -0.62 11.81 8.42
C LEU A 199 -1.08 10.52 7.72
N GLU A 200 -1.05 10.47 6.39
CA GLU A 200 -1.48 9.29 5.63
C GLU A 200 -0.54 8.09 5.85
N LYS A 201 0.76 8.31 5.98
CA LYS A 201 1.73 7.25 6.34
C LYS A 201 1.48 6.72 7.75
N SER A 202 1.33 7.61 8.74
CA SER A 202 1.01 7.20 10.12
C SER A 202 -0.33 6.48 10.19
N ARG A 203 -1.35 6.99 9.50
CA ARG A 203 -2.67 6.37 9.42
C ARG A 203 -2.59 4.96 8.82
N LEU A 204 -1.85 4.80 7.72
CA LEU A 204 -1.64 3.48 7.11
C LEU A 204 -0.99 2.49 8.09
N VAL A 205 0.04 2.92 8.83
CA VAL A 205 0.70 2.06 9.83
C VAL A 205 -0.27 1.67 10.94
N LEU A 206 -1.09 2.61 11.45
CA LEU A 206 -2.08 2.34 12.48
C LEU A 206 -3.18 1.39 11.99
N GLU A 207 -3.71 1.61 10.79
CA GLU A 207 -4.71 0.75 10.15
C GLU A 207 -4.18 -0.68 9.98
N LEU A 208 -2.95 -0.85 9.48
CA LEU A 208 -2.37 -2.17 9.28
C LEU A 208 -2.00 -2.85 10.61
N ARG A 209 -1.59 -2.08 11.63
CA ARG A 209 -1.33 -2.59 12.99
C ARG A 209 -2.60 -3.10 13.67
N GLN A 210 -3.73 -2.45 13.44
CA GLN A 210 -5.04 -2.83 14.00
C GLN A 210 -5.81 -3.81 13.10
N SER A 211 -5.20 -4.27 12.00
CA SER A 211 -5.82 -5.23 11.09
C SER A 211 -6.18 -6.53 11.82
N SER A 212 -7.36 -7.07 11.52
CA SER A 212 -7.81 -8.38 12.01
C SER A 212 -6.98 -9.54 11.44
N ASP A 213 -6.28 -9.33 10.33
CA ASP A 213 -5.40 -10.34 9.74
C ASP A 213 -4.07 -10.40 10.52
N HIS A 214 -3.88 -11.50 11.25
CA HIS A 214 -2.68 -11.81 12.02
C HIS A 214 -1.38 -11.75 11.20
N LEU A 215 -1.41 -12.06 9.89
CA LEU A 215 -0.23 -11.98 9.03
C LEU A 215 0.17 -10.53 8.75
N VAL A 216 -0.83 -9.68 8.49
CA VAL A 216 -0.62 -8.24 8.24
C VAL A 216 -0.16 -7.56 9.52
N CYS A 217 -0.88 -7.78 10.62
CA CYS A 217 -0.54 -7.21 11.92
C CYS A 217 0.85 -7.68 12.39
N GLY A 218 1.14 -8.98 12.30
CA GLY A 218 2.43 -9.54 12.69
C GLY A 218 3.60 -9.02 11.86
N GLN A 219 3.43 -8.81 10.55
CA GLN A 219 4.45 -8.21 9.69
C GLN A 219 4.75 -6.77 10.09
N VAL A 220 3.72 -5.96 10.32
CA VAL A 220 3.89 -4.54 10.69
C VAL A 220 4.57 -4.40 12.04
N GLN A 221 4.18 -5.22 13.02
CA GLN A 221 4.83 -5.24 14.33
C GLN A 221 6.30 -5.67 14.25
N ALA A 222 6.63 -6.62 13.38
CA ALA A 222 8.02 -7.02 13.16
C ALA A 222 8.84 -5.88 12.53
N TRP A 223 8.27 -5.19 11.54
CA TRP A 223 8.92 -4.05 10.88
C TRP A 223 9.18 -2.88 11.85
N LEU A 224 8.18 -2.53 12.68
CA LEU A 224 8.35 -1.48 13.70
C LEU A 224 9.45 -1.84 14.71
N ARG A 225 9.52 -3.10 15.15
CA ARG A 225 10.60 -3.56 16.04
C ARG A 225 11.99 -3.45 15.42
N GLU A 226 12.10 -3.66 14.11
CA GLU A 226 13.36 -3.56 13.36
C GLU A 226 13.80 -2.10 13.19
N GLU A 227 12.86 -1.17 13.02
CA GLU A 227 13.11 0.29 13.00
C GLU A 227 13.38 0.90 14.39
N ASP A 228 12.76 0.38 15.44
CA ASP A 228 12.96 0.84 16.83
C ASP A 228 14.25 0.27 17.46
N ALA A 229 14.80 -0.82 16.90
CA ALA A 229 16.04 -1.46 17.38
C ALA A 229 17.25 -0.50 17.48
N PRO A 230 17.55 0.38 16.50
CA PRO A 230 18.60 1.38 16.63
C PRO A 230 18.28 2.48 17.65
N ALA A 231 17.01 2.78 17.95
CA ALA A 231 16.63 3.81 18.92
C ALA A 231 16.81 3.36 20.38
N MET A 232 16.66 2.06 20.67
CA MET A 232 16.91 1.52 22.01
C MET A 232 18.39 1.38 22.35
N GLN A 233 19.29 1.22 21.37
CA GLN A 233 20.73 1.16 21.63
C GLN A 233 21.31 2.50 22.10
N SER A 234 20.69 3.63 21.75
CA SER A 234 21.08 4.96 22.24
C SER A 234 20.53 5.32 23.63
N LEU A 235 19.57 4.55 24.18
CA LEU A 235 18.98 4.81 25.50
C LEU A 235 19.55 3.91 26.62
N GLY A 236 20.41 2.93 26.29
CA GLY A 236 20.97 1.95 27.22
C GLY A 236 22.27 2.36 27.92
N SER A 237 22.66 3.64 27.87
CA SER A 237 23.90 4.13 28.51
C SER A 237 23.63 5.36 29.38
N LEU A 238 22.91 5.16 30.49
CA LEU A 238 23.01 5.99 31.69
C LEU A 238 23.05 5.06 32.94
N PRO A 239 23.89 5.38 33.94
CA PRO A 239 24.20 4.48 35.06
C PRO A 239 23.11 4.50 36.14
N GLY A 240 23.16 3.47 36.99
CA GLY A 240 22.06 3.02 37.84
C GLY A 240 21.69 3.87 39.05
N GLU A 241 20.47 3.61 39.53
CA GLU A 241 19.89 3.83 40.86
C GLU A 241 18.58 3.02 40.84
N GLY A 242 18.09 2.29 41.83
CA GLY A 242 18.43 1.99 43.21
C GLY A 242 17.20 1.23 43.72
N ARG A 243 17.39 0.10 44.42
CA ARG A 243 16.28 -0.74 44.92
C ARG A 243 15.42 0.04 45.93
N GLY A 244 14.10 -0.08 45.80
CA GLY A 244 13.13 0.25 46.85
C GLY A 244 11.85 -0.55 46.66
N GLN A 245 11.57 -1.47 47.60
CA GLN A 245 10.34 -2.25 47.70
C GLN A 245 9.36 -1.55 48.63
N ASP A 246 8.06 -1.65 48.29
CA ASP A 246 6.83 -1.61 49.10
C ASP A 246 5.72 -1.07 48.18
N GLY A 247 4.50 -1.58 48.09
CA GLY A 247 3.72 -2.55 48.85
C GLY A 247 2.24 -2.21 48.58
N SER A 248 1.37 -3.22 48.57
CA SER A 248 -0.10 -3.13 48.68
C SER A 248 -0.94 -2.99 47.39
N GLN A 249 -1.60 -4.09 47.01
CA GLN A 249 -2.86 -4.12 46.26
C GLN A 249 -3.76 -5.22 46.88
N PRO A 250 -5.05 -4.96 47.17
CA PRO A 250 -6.02 -6.00 47.46
C PRO A 250 -6.93 -6.28 46.24
N GLN A 251 -7.18 -7.57 45.99
CA GLN A 251 -8.35 -8.14 45.29
C GLN A 251 -9.36 -8.60 46.38
N PRO A 252 -10.69 -8.76 46.13
CA PRO A 252 -11.30 -9.79 45.23
C PRO A 252 -12.59 -9.26 44.53
N CYS A 253 -13.37 -9.94 43.66
CA CYS A 253 -13.86 -11.31 43.60
C CYS A 253 -14.25 -11.72 42.16
N SER A 254 -14.20 -13.03 41.93
CA SER A 254 -14.77 -13.81 40.83
C SER A 254 -16.30 -13.79 40.77
N TRP A 255 -16.89 -14.19 39.63
CA TRP A 255 -17.96 -15.22 39.50
C TRP A 255 -17.97 -15.80 38.08
N SER A 256 -18.27 -17.09 37.99
CA SER A 256 -18.09 -17.98 36.84
C SER A 256 -19.40 -18.30 36.11
N LEU A 257 -19.23 -18.68 34.84
CA LEU A 257 -19.95 -19.67 34.02
C LEU A 257 -21.49 -19.79 34.04
N GLY A 258 -22.06 -19.77 32.83
CA GLY A 258 -23.33 -20.42 32.48
C GLY A 258 -23.32 -20.87 31.01
N THR A 259 -23.55 -22.16 30.77
CA THR A 259 -23.62 -22.82 29.45
C THR A 259 -25.08 -23.19 29.12
N VAL A 260 -25.32 -23.69 27.89
CA VAL A 260 -26.51 -24.35 27.29
C VAL A 260 -27.31 -23.41 26.37
N GLY A 261 -27.69 -23.70 25.12
CA GLY A 261 -27.52 -24.85 24.22
C GLY A 261 -28.47 -24.71 23.00
N GLY A 262 -28.22 -25.47 21.92
CA GLY A 262 -29.28 -26.12 21.12
C GLY A 262 -29.83 -25.52 19.80
N ALA A 263 -29.89 -26.40 18.78
CA ALA A 263 -30.73 -26.45 17.55
C ALA A 263 -30.38 -25.51 16.37
N SER A 264 -29.93 -25.99 15.19
CA SER A 264 -30.53 -26.88 14.17
C SER A 264 -31.55 -26.19 13.25
N GLY A 265 -31.29 -26.20 11.94
CA GLY A 265 -32.29 -25.83 10.92
C GLY A 265 -31.67 -25.56 9.53
N ARG A 266 -31.76 -26.55 8.64
CA ARG A 266 -31.44 -26.45 7.21
C ARG A 266 -32.50 -25.59 6.49
N ASN A 267 -32.13 -24.90 5.41
CA ASN A 267 -32.73 -25.16 4.10
C ASN A 267 -32.02 -24.43 2.95
N ALA A 268 -31.87 -25.19 1.88
CA ALA A 268 -31.36 -24.77 0.59
C ALA A 268 -32.36 -23.86 -0.14
N LEU A 269 -31.84 -22.87 -0.84
CA LEU A 269 -32.53 -22.23 -1.96
C LEU A 269 -31.50 -21.99 -3.06
N GLN A 270 -31.59 -22.84 -4.08
CA GLN A 270 -30.86 -22.76 -5.32
C GLN A 270 -31.63 -21.81 -6.24
N VAL A 271 -30.99 -20.71 -6.65
CA VAL A 271 -31.52 -19.78 -7.65
C VAL A 271 -30.48 -19.62 -8.76
N PRO A 272 -30.86 -19.78 -10.03
CA PRO A 272 -29.94 -19.77 -11.16
C PRO A 272 -29.59 -18.32 -11.54
N THR A 273 -28.32 -18.04 -11.80
CA THR A 273 -27.89 -16.73 -12.32
C THR A 273 -26.87 -16.86 -13.45
N PRO A 274 -26.82 -15.86 -14.35
CA PRO A 274 -26.48 -16.01 -15.75
C PRO A 274 -24.98 -16.12 -16.00
N ILE A 275 -24.66 -16.64 -17.17
CA ILE A 275 -23.30 -16.74 -17.71
C ILE A 275 -22.78 -15.32 -17.97
N CYS A 276 -22.00 -14.80 -17.02
CA CYS A 276 -21.17 -13.62 -17.20
C CYS A 276 -19.72 -14.09 -17.35
N HIS A 277 -19.15 -13.97 -18.55
CA HIS A 277 -17.72 -14.19 -18.77
C HIS A 277 -16.92 -13.09 -18.06
N ILE A 278 -16.48 -13.37 -16.83
CA ILE A 278 -15.58 -12.49 -16.07
C ILE A 278 -14.14 -12.87 -16.44
N ASN A 279 -13.39 -11.91 -16.95
CA ASN A 279 -11.98 -12.09 -17.34
C ASN A 279 -11.09 -11.51 -16.25
N LEU A 280 -10.07 -12.26 -15.79
CA LEU A 280 -9.06 -11.74 -14.85
C LEU A 280 -8.14 -10.74 -15.55
N ARG A 281 -8.03 -9.53 -15.01
CA ARG A 281 -7.32 -8.43 -15.68
C ARG A 281 -5.87 -8.27 -15.27
N HIS A 282 -5.42 -8.56 -14.04
CA HIS A 282 -3.99 -8.51 -13.73
C HIS A 282 -3.53 -9.71 -12.92
N TYR A 283 -2.48 -10.38 -13.40
CA TYR A 283 -1.88 -11.52 -12.73
C TYR A 283 -0.41 -11.23 -12.47
N LEU A 284 0.01 -11.14 -11.21
CA LEU A 284 1.42 -10.96 -10.85
C LEU A 284 1.97 -12.26 -10.26
N VAL A 285 2.82 -12.92 -11.03
CA VAL A 285 3.59 -14.07 -10.57
C VAL A 285 4.91 -13.58 -10.02
N ILE A 286 5.13 -13.68 -8.72
CA ILE A 286 6.46 -13.49 -8.17
C ILE A 286 6.94 -14.84 -7.66
N THR A 287 8.03 -15.32 -8.26
CA THR A 287 8.73 -16.51 -7.82
C THR A 287 10.06 -16.10 -7.20
N ARG A 288 10.25 -16.36 -5.91
CA ARG A 288 11.55 -16.23 -5.26
C ARG A 288 12.27 -17.56 -5.39
N LEU A 289 13.35 -17.62 -6.17
CA LEU A 289 14.18 -18.81 -6.45
C LEU A 289 15.40 -18.92 -5.53
#